data_AF-A0A952CD55-F1
#
_entry.id   AF-A0A952CD55-F1
#
_cell.length_a   1.000
_cell.length_b   1.000
_cell.length_c   1.000
_cell.angle_alpha   90.00
_cell.angle_beta   90.00
_cell.angle_gamma   90.00
#
_symmetry.space_group_name_H-M   'P 1'
#
loop_
_entity.id
_entity.type
_entity.pdbx_description
1 polymer ?
#
loop_
_entity_poly.entity_id
_entity_poly.type
_entity_poly.pdbx_seq_one_letter_code
_entity_poly.pdbx_strand_id
1 'polypeptide(L)'
;MRRWYLWLGLLLGTAAGATAVVLPPLHGELSGRLVLRGFGDAPGITWRLSAKPGAGGDETMEAVTEAPGLNAAVRLHWRAETQTWEWRILHGELDLAQWWHALAVRAGLADALPTDLNLTGLVTLQGQGAIGPAGITGAITASTRELAMGSETQGWLVAALRAKARLDFTPEGRIVLAGELVAPSAEVAGVGLDDIAVNVAGEVGGELRVTRAEFGLFGGRVQVLPFALPRPGTETGLEARLRDVALEQLAPLLPAAVQSVQGRLHGTVTAAWSAEGGLRPGTGGLVITPEANASMRLAPAPGFLTGHMQARITWLPAWLGMIARRLSVENPAYDALSDIEMGRTALAVDQLEVRLNPDGPDGARSATVAVVARPATGGVVEKVSFTINVAGPLEQVLRLGSEGKVRVQMGTNE
;
A
#
# COMPACT_ATOMS: atom_id res chain seq x y z
N MET A 1 43.20 -12.57 -16.83
CA MET A 1 41.89 -13.24 -17.04
C MET A 1 41.10 -13.32 -15.72
N ARG A 2 41.21 -12.33 -14.82
CA ARG A 2 40.06 -11.44 -14.50
C ARG A 2 38.67 -12.08 -14.73
N ARG A 3 38.22 -12.80 -13.69
CA ARG A 3 36.84 -13.09 -13.26
C ARG A 3 35.79 -13.16 -14.37
N TRP A 4 35.32 -14.37 -14.65
CA TRP A 4 34.16 -14.69 -15.51
C TRP A 4 33.00 -13.72 -15.23
N TYR A 5 32.86 -12.71 -16.08
CA TYR A 5 32.11 -11.50 -15.78
C TYR A 5 30.60 -11.79 -15.97
N LEU A 6 29.83 -11.66 -14.89
CA LEU A 6 28.41 -11.98 -14.70
C LEU A 6 27.42 -11.74 -15.87
N TRP A 7 27.57 -10.67 -16.65
CA TRP A 7 26.60 -9.55 -16.74
C TRP A 7 25.47 -9.76 -17.78
N LEU A 8 25.08 -11.01 -18.05
CA LEU A 8 24.40 -11.42 -19.29
C LEU A 8 22.96 -11.97 -19.11
N GLY A 9 22.35 -11.92 -17.91
CA GLY A 9 20.96 -12.40 -17.76
C GLY A 9 20.34 -12.26 -16.37
N LEU A 10 20.67 -13.16 -15.45
CA LEU A 10 20.07 -13.17 -14.12
C LEU A 10 20.45 -12.02 -13.14
N LEU A 11 21.58 -11.29 -13.13
CA LEU A 11 22.77 -11.03 -13.96
C LEU A 11 22.73 -9.87 -14.99
N LEU A 12 21.60 -9.48 -15.59
CA LEU A 12 21.50 -8.25 -16.43
C LEU A 12 21.34 -6.96 -15.60
N GLY A 13 21.32 -7.06 -14.27
CA GLY A 13 21.03 -5.94 -13.37
C GLY A 13 22.13 -4.88 -13.19
N THR A 14 23.27 -4.97 -13.90
CA THR A 14 24.41 -4.03 -13.70
C THR A 14 25.17 -3.65 -14.98
N ALA A 15 24.58 -3.73 -16.18
CA ALA A 15 25.28 -3.60 -17.48
C ALA A 15 25.90 -2.21 -17.82
N ALA A 16 26.14 -1.34 -16.84
CA ALA A 16 26.81 -0.05 -17.02
C ALA A 16 28.34 -0.21 -17.15
N GLY A 17 28.88 0.01 -18.37
CA GLY A 17 30.32 0.15 -18.60
C GLY A 17 31.06 -1.08 -19.17
N ALA A 18 30.37 -2.03 -19.80
CA ALA A 18 31.02 -3.10 -20.54
C ALA A 18 31.62 -2.57 -21.86
N THR A 19 32.95 -2.46 -21.93
CA THR A 19 33.66 -2.29 -23.21
C THR A 19 33.51 -3.56 -24.05
N ALA A 20 33.44 -3.41 -25.38
CA ALA A 20 33.08 -4.50 -26.30
C ALA A 20 33.97 -5.75 -26.11
N VAL A 21 33.37 -6.81 -25.55
CA VAL A 21 34.05 -8.10 -25.31
C VAL A 21 33.90 -8.98 -26.54
N VAL A 22 34.96 -9.11 -27.32
CA VAL A 22 35.06 -10.17 -28.33
C VAL A 22 35.30 -11.50 -27.59
N LEU A 23 34.26 -12.33 -27.51
CA LEU A 23 34.41 -13.72 -27.11
C LEU A 23 35.16 -14.47 -28.22
N PRO A 24 36.15 -15.33 -27.89
CA PRO A 24 36.69 -16.26 -28.87
C PRO A 24 35.60 -17.28 -29.27
N PRO A 25 35.62 -17.82 -30.50
CA PRO A 25 34.68 -18.85 -30.92
C PRO A 25 34.79 -20.07 -29.99
N LEU A 26 33.70 -20.40 -29.33
CA LEU A 26 33.60 -21.56 -28.45
C LEU A 26 32.72 -22.61 -29.14
N HIS A 27 33.20 -23.84 -29.21
CA HIS A 27 32.48 -24.96 -29.81
C HIS A 27 32.50 -26.15 -28.84
N GLY A 28 31.35 -26.80 -28.67
CA GLY A 28 31.19 -27.92 -27.72
C GLY A 28 30.31 -27.56 -26.53
N GLU A 29 30.58 -28.18 -25.38
CA GLU A 29 29.73 -28.10 -24.21
C GLU A 29 30.56 -27.87 -22.93
N LEU A 30 30.09 -26.95 -22.09
CA LEU A 30 30.65 -26.60 -20.79
C LEU A 30 29.58 -26.77 -19.73
N SER A 31 29.92 -27.35 -18.58
CA SER A 31 28.97 -27.55 -17.48
C SER A 31 29.65 -27.37 -16.13
N GLY A 32 28.90 -26.95 -15.13
CA GLY A 32 29.41 -26.84 -13.77
C GLY A 32 28.32 -26.65 -12.72
N ARG A 33 28.76 -26.45 -11.47
CA ARG A 33 27.88 -26.12 -10.35
C ARG A 33 28.41 -24.88 -9.64
N LEU A 34 27.53 -23.89 -9.46
CA LEU A 34 27.78 -22.64 -8.78
C LEU A 34 27.17 -22.69 -7.37
N VAL A 35 27.92 -22.24 -6.37
CA VAL A 35 27.42 -22.04 -5.01
C VAL A 35 27.53 -20.56 -4.68
N LEU A 36 26.39 -19.92 -4.45
CA LEU A 36 26.27 -18.47 -4.25
C LEU A 36 26.65 -18.06 -2.82
N ARG A 37 27.93 -18.24 -2.47
CA ARG A 37 28.50 -17.83 -1.16
C ARG A 37 28.35 -16.32 -0.98
N GLY A 38 27.30 -15.90 -0.28
CA GLY A 38 26.87 -14.50 -0.13
C GLY A 38 25.38 -14.25 -0.36
N PHE A 39 24.60 -15.26 -0.76
CA PHE A 39 23.13 -15.18 -0.96
C PHE A 39 22.37 -15.94 0.16
N GLY A 40 22.94 -16.06 1.36
CA GLY A 40 22.40 -16.90 2.43
C GLY A 40 22.36 -18.38 2.03
N ASP A 41 21.29 -19.07 2.39
CA ASP A 41 21.05 -20.50 2.13
C ASP A 41 20.56 -20.82 0.69
N ALA A 42 20.84 -19.93 -0.27
CA ALA A 42 20.42 -20.06 -1.66
C ALA A 42 20.85 -21.41 -2.29
N PRO A 43 19.95 -22.15 -2.97
CA PRO A 43 20.28 -23.42 -3.58
C PRO A 43 21.44 -23.34 -4.59
N GLY A 44 22.32 -24.34 -4.57
CA GLY A 44 23.47 -24.40 -5.49
C GLY A 44 23.03 -24.74 -6.93
N ILE A 45 23.28 -23.82 -7.86
CA ILE A 45 22.83 -23.84 -9.26
C ILE A 45 23.73 -24.73 -10.12
N THR A 46 23.16 -25.73 -10.77
CA THR A 46 23.80 -26.46 -11.87
C THR A 46 23.62 -25.66 -13.17
N TRP A 47 24.65 -25.58 -14.00
CA TRP A 47 24.57 -24.86 -15.27
C TRP A 47 25.25 -25.62 -16.41
N ARG A 48 24.77 -25.38 -17.63
CA ARG A 48 25.21 -26.03 -18.86
C ARG A 48 25.15 -25.03 -20.01
N LEU A 49 26.25 -24.87 -20.75
CA LEU A 49 26.37 -24.00 -21.92
C LEU A 49 26.80 -24.87 -23.10
N SER A 50 25.97 -24.95 -24.14
CA SER A 50 26.32 -25.59 -25.40
C SER A 50 26.50 -24.55 -26.49
N ALA A 51 27.54 -24.67 -27.31
CA ALA A 51 27.88 -23.71 -28.36
C ALA A 51 28.16 -24.44 -29.68
N LYS A 52 27.52 -23.99 -30.76
CA LYS A 52 27.53 -24.61 -32.08
C LYS A 52 27.77 -23.55 -33.17
N PRO A 53 28.69 -23.79 -34.13
CA PRO A 53 28.85 -22.92 -35.28
C PRO A 53 27.61 -23.00 -36.20
N GLY A 54 27.24 -21.87 -36.78
CA GLY A 54 26.23 -21.75 -37.83
C GLY A 54 26.84 -21.62 -39.23
N ALA A 55 25.99 -21.36 -40.22
CA ALA A 55 26.44 -20.98 -41.56
C ALA A 55 26.90 -19.52 -41.58
N GLY A 56 27.78 -19.15 -42.52
CA GLY A 56 28.20 -17.75 -42.75
C GLY A 56 29.09 -17.13 -41.66
N GLY A 57 29.44 -17.86 -40.60
CA GLY A 57 30.18 -17.33 -39.45
C GLY A 57 29.28 -16.88 -38.28
N ASP A 58 27.97 -17.04 -38.40
CA ASP A 58 27.06 -16.95 -37.26
C ASP A 58 27.36 -18.08 -36.24
N GLU A 59 27.08 -17.85 -34.96
CA GLU A 59 27.15 -18.88 -33.90
C GLU A 59 25.82 -18.98 -33.17
N THR A 60 25.53 -20.14 -32.56
CA THR A 60 24.42 -20.30 -31.62
C THR A 60 24.92 -20.90 -30.32
N MET A 61 24.66 -20.22 -29.21
CA MET A 61 24.90 -20.72 -27.86
C MET A 61 23.58 -20.87 -27.11
N GLU A 62 23.48 -21.90 -26.28
CA GLU A 62 22.32 -22.15 -25.42
C GLU A 62 22.79 -22.47 -24.01
N ALA A 63 22.37 -21.61 -23.07
CA ALA A 63 22.69 -21.69 -21.65
C ALA A 63 21.46 -22.15 -20.88
N VAL A 64 21.62 -23.19 -20.06
CA VAL A 64 20.58 -23.75 -19.18
C VAL A 64 21.08 -23.69 -17.73
N THR A 65 20.21 -23.31 -16.80
CA THR A 65 20.50 -23.25 -15.37
C THR A 65 19.37 -23.89 -14.56
N GLU A 66 19.73 -24.82 -13.68
CA GLU A 66 18.80 -25.65 -12.92
C GLU A 66 19.19 -25.66 -11.42
N ALA A 67 18.21 -25.49 -10.55
CA ALA A 67 18.32 -25.67 -9.11
C ALA A 67 16.93 -25.97 -8.50
N PRO A 68 16.86 -26.39 -7.22
CA PRO A 68 15.62 -26.30 -6.45
C PRO A 68 14.97 -24.92 -6.63
N GLY A 69 13.73 -24.90 -7.11
CA GLY A 69 12.99 -23.66 -7.36
C GLY A 69 13.51 -22.76 -8.50
N LEU A 70 14.39 -23.23 -9.38
CA LEU A 70 14.91 -22.45 -10.53
C LEU A 70 15.11 -23.33 -11.76
N ASN A 71 14.48 -22.97 -12.87
CA ASN A 71 14.74 -23.53 -14.19
C ASN A 71 14.76 -22.40 -15.23
N ALA A 72 15.88 -22.16 -15.90
CA ALA A 72 15.93 -21.17 -16.98
C ALA A 72 16.81 -21.62 -18.15
N ALA A 73 16.40 -21.24 -19.36
CA ALA A 73 17.11 -21.51 -20.60
C ALA A 73 17.13 -20.25 -21.48
N VAL A 74 18.33 -19.83 -21.90
CA VAL A 74 18.56 -18.65 -22.73
C VAL A 74 19.34 -19.05 -23.97
N ARG A 75 18.86 -18.63 -25.14
CA ARG A 75 19.58 -18.77 -26.41
C ARG A 75 20.23 -17.44 -26.80
N LEU A 76 21.46 -17.53 -27.26
CA LEU A 76 22.26 -16.45 -27.82
C LEU A 76 22.60 -16.82 -29.27
N HIS A 77 22.49 -15.88 -30.19
CA HIS A 77 22.78 -16.09 -31.60
C HIS A 77 23.64 -14.94 -32.13
N TRP A 78 24.88 -15.23 -32.49
CA TRP A 78 25.79 -14.26 -33.07
C TRP A 78 25.47 -14.06 -34.55
N ARG A 79 25.40 -12.80 -34.95
CA ARG A 79 25.31 -12.35 -36.35
C ARG A 79 26.65 -11.82 -36.82
N ALA A 80 27.28 -12.51 -37.76
CA ALA A 80 28.56 -12.09 -38.32
C ALA A 80 28.45 -10.77 -39.13
N GLU A 81 27.32 -10.54 -39.79
CA GLU A 81 27.07 -9.35 -40.61
C GLU A 81 26.98 -8.06 -39.76
N THR A 82 26.17 -8.08 -38.69
CA THR A 82 25.91 -6.90 -37.84
C THR A 82 26.85 -6.79 -36.63
N GLN A 83 27.65 -7.82 -36.35
CA GLN A 83 28.51 -7.93 -35.15
C GLN A 83 27.71 -7.82 -33.84
N THR A 84 26.56 -8.49 -33.77
CA THR A 84 25.64 -8.47 -32.62
C THR A 84 25.23 -9.87 -32.17
N TRP A 85 25.05 -10.06 -30.86
CA TRP A 85 24.38 -11.22 -30.28
C TRP A 85 22.88 -10.94 -30.11
N GLU A 86 22.02 -11.56 -30.90
CA GLU A 86 20.59 -11.69 -30.59
C GLU A 86 20.45 -12.59 -29.33
N TRP A 87 19.61 -12.20 -28.36
CA TRP A 87 19.36 -12.99 -27.16
C TRP A 87 17.86 -13.24 -26.97
N ARG A 88 17.50 -14.42 -26.45
CA ARG A 88 16.11 -14.79 -26.13
C ARG A 88 16.02 -15.78 -24.98
N ILE A 89 15.16 -15.47 -24.01
CA ILE A 89 14.73 -16.42 -22.97
C ILE A 89 13.80 -17.44 -23.63
N LEU A 90 14.18 -18.71 -23.60
CA LEU A 90 13.38 -19.84 -24.08
C LEU A 90 12.38 -20.29 -23.01
N HIS A 91 12.86 -20.35 -21.76
CA HIS A 91 12.12 -20.70 -20.57
C HIS A 91 12.78 -20.01 -19.36
N GLY A 92 12.01 -19.73 -18.32
CA GLY A 92 12.49 -19.14 -17.09
C GLY A 92 11.41 -19.20 -16.03
N GLU A 93 11.62 -20.00 -15.01
CA GLU A 93 10.73 -20.22 -13.88
C GLU A 93 11.52 -20.14 -12.56
N LEU A 94 10.96 -19.44 -11.59
CA LEU A 94 11.56 -19.20 -10.28
C LEU A 94 10.48 -19.30 -9.18
N ASP A 95 10.67 -20.20 -8.23
CA ASP A 95 9.85 -20.30 -7.02
C ASP A 95 10.34 -19.32 -5.95
N LEU A 96 9.50 -18.35 -5.60
CA LEU A 96 9.83 -17.33 -4.61
C LEU A 96 9.96 -17.90 -3.20
N ALA A 97 9.29 -19.00 -2.87
CA ALA A 97 9.41 -19.63 -1.55
C ALA A 97 10.83 -20.13 -1.27
N GLN A 98 11.61 -20.43 -2.33
CA GLN A 98 13.00 -20.88 -2.24
C GLN A 98 14.02 -19.76 -2.50
N TRP A 99 13.64 -18.72 -3.27
CA TRP A 99 14.59 -17.71 -3.76
C TRP A 99 14.37 -16.29 -3.21
N TRP A 100 13.27 -16.00 -2.51
CA TRP A 100 12.94 -14.65 -2.07
C TRP A 100 14.02 -14.02 -1.17
N HIS A 101 14.42 -14.68 -0.08
CA HIS A 101 15.43 -14.12 0.83
C HIS A 101 16.79 -13.89 0.13
N ALA A 102 17.18 -14.81 -0.77
CA ALA A 102 18.38 -14.68 -1.58
C ALA A 102 18.33 -13.46 -2.53
N LEU A 103 17.16 -13.19 -3.13
CA LEU A 103 16.93 -11.99 -3.94
C LEU A 103 16.88 -10.71 -3.08
N ALA A 104 16.20 -10.73 -1.94
CA ALA A 104 16.08 -9.58 -1.03
C ALA A 104 17.45 -9.13 -0.49
N VAL A 105 18.29 -10.08 -0.07
CA VAL A 105 19.70 -9.82 0.30
C VAL A 105 20.46 -9.24 -0.89
N ARG A 106 20.32 -9.82 -2.10
CA ARG A 106 21.03 -9.34 -3.29
C ARG A 106 20.59 -7.94 -3.74
N ALA A 107 19.33 -7.57 -3.50
CA ALA A 107 18.77 -6.26 -3.81
C ALA A 107 19.06 -5.19 -2.73
N GLY A 108 19.68 -5.56 -1.60
CA GLY A 108 19.88 -4.66 -0.45
C GLY A 108 18.59 -4.35 0.31
N LEU A 109 17.56 -5.17 0.17
CA LEU A 109 16.24 -4.99 0.79
C LEU A 109 16.10 -5.74 2.12
N ALA A 110 17.04 -6.62 2.47
CA ALA A 110 16.96 -7.47 3.67
C ALA A 110 16.79 -6.70 4.99
N ASP A 111 17.39 -5.50 5.11
CA ASP A 111 17.25 -4.64 6.30
C ASP A 111 16.01 -3.72 6.25
N ALA A 112 15.37 -3.60 5.08
CA ALA A 112 14.24 -2.71 4.81
C ALA A 112 12.88 -3.43 4.78
N LEU A 113 12.87 -4.76 4.90
CA LEU A 113 11.69 -5.62 4.86
C LEU A 113 11.48 -6.31 6.22
N PRO A 114 10.25 -6.76 6.54
CA PRO A 114 10.01 -7.58 7.73
C PRO A 114 10.81 -8.88 7.68
N THR A 115 11.40 -9.27 8.81
CA THR A 115 12.20 -10.51 8.90
C THR A 115 11.36 -11.78 8.74
N ASP A 116 10.05 -11.67 8.95
CA ASP A 116 9.02 -12.69 8.77
C ASP A 116 8.25 -12.54 7.45
N LEU A 117 8.71 -11.69 6.51
CA LEU A 117 8.05 -11.48 5.22
C LEU A 117 8.13 -12.73 4.36
N ASN A 118 7.06 -13.51 4.38
CA ASN A 118 6.88 -14.67 3.53
C ASN A 118 6.40 -14.22 2.14
N LEU A 119 7.03 -14.76 1.10
CA LEU A 119 6.66 -14.55 -0.30
C LEU A 119 6.71 -15.90 -1.02
N THR A 120 5.57 -16.36 -1.53
CA THR A 120 5.43 -17.66 -2.21
C THR A 120 4.78 -17.48 -3.58
N GLY A 121 5.02 -18.42 -4.49
CA GLY A 121 4.47 -18.38 -5.85
C GLY A 121 5.55 -18.39 -6.93
N LEU A 122 5.12 -18.62 -8.18
CA LEU A 122 6.01 -18.88 -9.31
C LEU A 122 6.16 -17.62 -10.19
N VAL A 123 7.38 -17.11 -10.34
CA VAL A 123 7.71 -16.13 -11.38
C VAL A 123 8.01 -16.86 -12.68
N THR A 124 7.39 -16.42 -13.77
CA THR A 124 7.74 -16.79 -15.14
C THR A 124 8.48 -15.63 -15.81
N LEU A 125 9.55 -15.92 -16.55
CA LEU A 125 10.37 -14.94 -17.27
C LEU A 125 10.32 -15.19 -18.78
N GLN A 126 10.09 -14.13 -19.55
CA GLN A 126 10.16 -14.13 -21.01
C GLN A 126 10.92 -12.88 -21.46
N GLY A 127 11.65 -12.93 -22.57
CA GLY A 127 12.38 -11.76 -23.04
C GLY A 127 13.23 -12.02 -24.27
N GLN A 128 13.57 -10.95 -24.99
CA GLN A 128 14.47 -10.98 -26.14
C GLN A 128 15.07 -9.60 -26.41
N GLY A 129 16.18 -9.58 -27.15
CA GLY A 129 16.89 -8.35 -27.51
C GLY A 129 18.18 -8.59 -28.28
N ALA A 130 19.07 -7.60 -28.24
CA ALA A 130 20.40 -7.67 -28.85
C ALA A 130 21.49 -7.05 -27.97
N ILE A 131 22.68 -7.64 -28.00
CA ILE A 131 23.92 -7.11 -27.41
C ILE A 131 24.87 -6.77 -28.56
N GLY A 132 25.40 -5.55 -28.59
CA GLY A 132 26.29 -5.08 -29.64
C GLY A 132 27.26 -3.99 -29.17
N PRO A 133 28.01 -3.36 -30.10
CA PRO A 133 28.96 -2.29 -29.77
C PRO A 133 28.33 -1.08 -29.06
N ALA A 134 27.02 -0.86 -29.28
CA ALA A 134 26.24 0.20 -28.64
C ALA A 134 25.62 -0.19 -27.28
N GLY A 135 25.97 -1.35 -26.70
CA GLY A 135 25.45 -1.82 -25.42
C GLY A 135 24.43 -2.95 -25.54
N ILE A 136 23.54 -3.04 -24.54
CA ILE A 136 22.50 -4.09 -24.44
C ILE A 136 21.13 -3.45 -24.64
N THR A 137 20.33 -4.06 -25.51
CA THR A 137 18.97 -3.63 -25.85
C THR A 137 18.00 -4.80 -25.78
N GLY A 138 16.70 -4.50 -25.66
CA GLY A 138 15.63 -5.49 -25.63
C GLY A 138 14.73 -5.34 -24.43
N ALA A 139 13.98 -6.38 -24.09
CA ALA A 139 13.11 -6.38 -22.92
C ALA A 139 12.98 -7.75 -22.26
N ILE A 140 12.86 -7.75 -20.93
CA ILE A 140 12.43 -8.90 -20.12
C ILE A 140 11.05 -8.56 -19.53
N THR A 141 10.12 -9.51 -19.58
CA THR A 141 8.85 -9.47 -18.85
C THR A 141 8.85 -10.61 -17.83
N ALA A 142 8.66 -10.27 -16.57
CA ALA A 142 8.36 -11.19 -15.48
C ALA A 142 6.84 -11.18 -15.22
N SER A 143 6.25 -12.34 -14.97
CA SER A 143 4.83 -12.47 -14.58
C SER A 143 4.65 -13.58 -13.56
N THR A 144 3.86 -13.34 -12.51
CA THR A 144 3.68 -14.30 -11.41
C THR A 144 2.40 -15.11 -11.50
N ARG A 145 2.44 -16.33 -10.95
CA ARG A 145 1.31 -17.23 -10.74
C ARG A 145 1.24 -17.59 -9.25
N GLU A 146 0.03 -17.60 -8.70
CA GLU A 146 -0.26 -18.00 -7.31
C GLU A 146 0.64 -17.25 -6.29
N LEU A 147 0.90 -15.97 -6.55
CA LEU A 147 1.71 -15.15 -5.66
C LEU A 147 0.91 -14.86 -4.37
N ALA A 148 1.52 -15.12 -3.23
CA ALA A 148 1.02 -14.71 -1.93
C ALA A 148 2.16 -14.07 -1.13
N MET A 149 1.81 -13.04 -0.35
CA MET A 149 2.78 -12.24 0.39
C MET A 149 2.18 -11.80 1.73
N GLY A 150 2.91 -11.91 2.83
CA GLY A 150 2.41 -11.50 4.13
C GLY A 150 3.48 -11.45 5.22
N SER A 151 3.14 -10.77 6.31
CA SER A 151 3.95 -10.68 7.53
C SER A 151 3.01 -10.85 8.72
N GLU A 152 3.30 -11.85 9.55
CA GLU A 152 2.56 -12.11 10.79
C GLU A 152 2.85 -11.03 11.84
N THR A 153 4.09 -10.53 11.90
CA THR A 153 4.48 -9.49 12.88
C THR A 153 3.86 -8.12 12.56
N GLN A 154 3.59 -7.85 11.29
CA GLN A 154 2.87 -6.64 10.84
C GLN A 154 1.37 -6.86 10.62
N GLY A 155 0.86 -8.08 10.81
CA GLY A 155 -0.57 -8.40 10.72
C GLY A 155 -1.19 -8.14 9.35
N TRP A 156 -0.51 -8.49 8.25
CA TRP A 156 -1.07 -8.34 6.90
C TRP A 156 -0.80 -9.53 5.98
N LEU A 157 -1.75 -9.78 5.07
CA LEU A 157 -1.70 -10.86 4.09
C LEU A 157 -2.37 -10.43 2.78
N VAL A 158 -1.68 -10.68 1.67
CA VAL A 158 -2.17 -10.50 0.30
C VAL A 158 -2.16 -11.86 -0.40
N ALA A 159 -3.34 -12.34 -0.78
CA ALA A 159 -3.52 -13.65 -1.43
C ALA A 159 -3.91 -13.50 -2.91
N ALA A 160 -3.60 -14.52 -3.72
CA ALA A 160 -3.90 -14.56 -5.17
C ALA A 160 -3.40 -13.32 -5.94
N LEU A 161 -2.28 -12.74 -5.48
CA LEU A 161 -1.61 -11.59 -6.07
C LEU A 161 -1.16 -11.93 -7.51
N ARG A 162 -1.21 -10.94 -8.39
CA ARG A 162 -0.73 -11.03 -9.77
C ARG A 162 0.19 -9.85 -10.01
N ALA A 163 1.49 -10.13 -10.09
CA ALA A 163 2.50 -9.14 -10.40
C ALA A 163 3.04 -9.39 -11.82
N LYS A 164 3.19 -8.31 -12.58
CA LYS A 164 3.78 -8.30 -13.92
C LYS A 164 4.73 -7.13 -14.03
N ALA A 165 5.99 -7.40 -14.33
CA ALA A 165 7.02 -6.37 -14.46
C ALA A 165 7.68 -6.49 -15.83
N ARG A 166 7.89 -5.36 -16.50
CA ARG A 166 8.67 -5.24 -17.73
C ARG A 166 9.90 -4.41 -17.46
N LEU A 167 11.06 -4.91 -17.91
CA LEU A 167 12.36 -4.27 -17.87
C LEU A 167 12.80 -4.04 -19.31
N ASP A 168 12.80 -2.79 -19.76
CA ASP A 168 13.29 -2.38 -21.08
C ASP A 168 14.74 -1.89 -20.97
N PHE A 169 15.62 -2.42 -21.81
CA PHE A 169 17.05 -2.10 -21.86
C PHE A 169 17.32 -1.08 -22.97
N THR A 170 17.82 0.11 -22.58
CA THR A 170 18.14 1.20 -23.52
C THR A 170 19.58 1.11 -24.04
N PRO A 171 19.88 1.63 -25.24
CA PRO A 171 21.26 1.74 -25.74
C PRO A 171 22.20 2.49 -24.79
N GLU A 172 21.70 3.47 -24.02
CA GLU A 172 22.49 4.19 -23.02
C GLU A 172 22.84 3.36 -21.77
N GLY A 173 22.48 2.07 -21.73
CA GLY A 173 22.75 1.16 -20.61
C GLY A 173 21.78 1.32 -19.42
N ARG A 174 20.73 2.14 -19.58
CA ARG A 174 19.69 2.35 -18.57
C ARG A 174 18.61 1.28 -18.68
N ILE A 175 18.03 0.91 -17.54
CA ILE A 175 16.96 -0.10 -17.45
C ILE A 175 15.69 0.58 -16.97
N VAL A 176 14.66 0.62 -17.81
CA VAL A 176 13.35 1.20 -17.49
C VAL A 176 12.43 0.09 -16.98
N LEU A 177 11.87 0.29 -15.79
CA LEU A 177 10.87 -0.59 -15.18
C LEU A 177 9.46 -0.05 -15.44
N ALA A 178 8.56 -0.93 -15.87
CA ALA A 178 7.11 -0.74 -15.83
C ALA A 178 6.46 -1.96 -15.15
N GLY A 179 5.84 -1.76 -14.00
CA GLY A 179 5.22 -2.80 -13.17
C GLY A 179 3.72 -2.58 -12.98
N GLU A 180 2.99 -3.68 -12.91
CA GLU A 180 1.56 -3.79 -12.62
C GLU A 180 1.39 -4.87 -11.54
N LEU A 181 0.64 -4.56 -10.48
CA LEU A 181 0.35 -5.43 -9.36
C LEU A 181 -1.16 -5.37 -9.10
N VAL A 182 -1.82 -6.53 -9.13
CA VAL A 182 -3.28 -6.65 -8.93
C VAL A 182 -3.59 -7.76 -7.93
N ALA A 183 -4.45 -7.50 -6.95
CA ALA A 183 -4.96 -8.50 -6.01
C ALA A 183 -6.49 -8.40 -5.90
N PRO A 184 -7.21 -9.53 -5.78
CA PRO A 184 -8.66 -9.47 -5.55
C PRO A 184 -8.98 -8.87 -4.17
N SER A 185 -8.16 -9.18 -3.16
CA SER A 185 -8.25 -8.61 -1.83
C SER A 185 -6.93 -8.72 -1.05
N ALA A 186 -6.85 -8.01 0.07
CA ALA A 186 -5.85 -8.16 1.12
C ALA A 186 -6.47 -7.88 2.49
N GLU A 187 -5.84 -8.38 3.54
CA GLU A 187 -6.13 -7.97 4.93
C GLU A 187 -4.90 -7.21 5.47
N VAL A 188 -5.14 -6.04 6.08
CA VAL A 188 -4.10 -5.21 6.70
C VAL A 188 -4.58 -4.78 8.09
N ALA A 189 -3.97 -5.31 9.14
CA ALA A 189 -4.32 -5.06 10.54
C ALA A 189 -5.83 -5.26 10.85
N GLY A 190 -6.46 -6.29 10.26
CA GLY A 190 -7.90 -6.57 10.41
C GLY A 190 -8.82 -5.73 9.51
N VAL A 191 -8.28 -4.85 8.67
CA VAL A 191 -9.04 -4.10 7.67
C VAL A 191 -8.94 -4.80 6.31
N GLY A 192 -10.10 -5.16 5.75
CA GLY A 192 -10.20 -5.70 4.40
C GLY A 192 -10.01 -4.62 3.33
N LEU A 193 -9.18 -4.91 2.34
CA LEU A 193 -9.00 -4.16 1.10
C LEU A 193 -9.45 -5.04 -0.06
N ASP A 194 -10.17 -4.49 -1.02
CA ASP A 194 -10.66 -5.19 -2.22
C ASP A 194 -10.07 -4.56 -3.50
N ASP A 195 -10.26 -5.19 -4.68
CA ASP A 195 -10.01 -4.57 -6.00
C ASP A 195 -8.63 -3.84 -6.13
N ILE A 196 -7.57 -4.41 -5.53
CA ILE A 196 -6.29 -3.73 -5.38
C ILE A 196 -5.57 -3.68 -6.73
N ALA A 197 -5.20 -2.48 -7.21
CA ALA A 197 -4.40 -2.29 -8.41
C ALA A 197 -3.34 -1.18 -8.23
N VAL A 198 -2.07 -1.53 -8.42
CA VAL A 198 -0.90 -0.64 -8.26
C VAL A 198 0.00 -0.74 -9.48
N ASN A 199 0.28 0.40 -10.13
CA ASN A 199 1.21 0.50 -11.26
C ASN A 199 2.43 1.35 -10.88
N VAL A 200 3.63 0.83 -11.16
CA VAL A 200 4.92 1.48 -10.87
C VAL A 200 5.68 1.69 -12.17
N ALA A 201 6.33 2.84 -12.35
CA ALA A 201 7.21 3.10 -13.49
C ALA A 201 8.44 3.92 -13.07
N GLY A 202 9.58 3.72 -13.73
CA GLY A 202 10.78 4.51 -13.48
C GLY A 202 12.07 3.86 -14.00
N GLU A 203 13.22 4.35 -13.55
CA GLU A 203 14.54 3.83 -13.92
C GLU A 203 15.13 3.00 -12.77
N VAL A 204 15.67 1.81 -13.05
CA VAL A 204 16.26 0.93 -12.03
C VAL A 204 17.55 1.55 -11.50
N GLY A 205 17.59 1.86 -10.20
CA GLY A 205 18.65 2.66 -9.58
C GLY A 205 18.44 4.18 -9.66
N GLY A 206 17.38 4.65 -10.32
CA GLY A 206 17.00 6.05 -10.45
C GLY A 206 15.88 6.47 -9.50
N GLU A 207 14.85 7.14 -10.04
CA GLU A 207 13.57 7.36 -9.37
C GLU A 207 12.56 6.31 -9.87
N LEU A 208 11.89 5.65 -8.94
CA LEU A 208 10.71 4.81 -9.20
C LEU A 208 9.47 5.56 -8.70
N ARG A 209 8.37 5.50 -9.45
CA ARG A 209 7.14 6.24 -9.17
C ARG A 209 5.92 5.34 -9.25
N VAL A 210 5.04 5.44 -8.27
CA VAL A 210 3.69 4.91 -8.37
C VAL A 210 2.90 5.82 -9.29
N THR A 211 2.40 5.26 -10.39
CA THR A 211 1.62 5.98 -11.43
C THR A 211 0.12 5.82 -11.25
N ARG A 212 -0.29 4.77 -10.53
CA ARG A 212 -1.67 4.48 -10.10
C ARG A 212 -1.58 3.62 -8.85
N ALA A 213 -2.35 3.92 -7.82
CA ALA A 213 -2.67 2.97 -6.76
C ALA A 213 -4.12 3.17 -6.35
N GLU A 214 -4.92 2.11 -6.44
CA GLU A 214 -6.33 2.12 -6.09
C GLU A 214 -6.74 0.80 -5.45
N PHE A 215 -7.76 0.86 -4.60
CA PHE A 215 -8.34 -0.29 -3.91
C PHE A 215 -9.74 0.04 -3.41
N GLY A 216 -10.58 -0.98 -3.26
CA GLY A 216 -11.80 -0.93 -2.47
C GLY A 216 -11.48 -0.87 -0.98
N LEU A 217 -12.22 -0.05 -0.24
CA LEU A 217 -12.13 0.06 1.23
C LEU A 217 -13.48 0.54 1.76
N PHE A 218 -13.98 -0.09 2.82
CA PHE A 218 -15.24 0.27 3.49
C PHE A 218 -16.41 0.51 2.50
N GLY A 219 -16.58 -0.38 1.51
CA GLY A 219 -17.66 -0.28 0.50
C GLY A 219 -17.55 0.88 -0.49
N GLY A 220 -16.46 1.66 -0.44
CA GLY A 220 -16.10 2.70 -1.39
C GLY A 220 -14.80 2.38 -2.13
N ARG A 221 -14.22 3.38 -2.80
CA ARG A 221 -12.93 3.26 -3.50
C ARG A 221 -11.96 4.36 -3.07
N VAL A 222 -10.71 3.97 -2.82
CA VAL A 222 -9.58 4.85 -2.58
C VAL A 222 -8.73 4.91 -3.84
N GLN A 223 -8.28 6.11 -4.20
CA GLN A 223 -7.34 6.37 -5.28
C GLN A 223 -6.20 7.24 -4.74
N VAL A 224 -5.00 6.67 -4.61
CA VAL A 224 -3.80 7.44 -4.25
C VAL A 224 -3.26 8.12 -5.52
N LEU A 225 -2.95 9.42 -5.42
CA LEU A 225 -2.37 10.18 -6.52
C LEU A 225 -0.92 9.74 -6.83
N PRO A 226 -0.41 9.96 -8.05
CA PRO A 226 0.94 9.51 -8.43
C PRO A 226 2.05 10.13 -7.56
N PHE A 227 2.90 9.29 -6.98
CA PHE A 227 3.97 9.68 -6.05
C PHE A 227 5.30 8.97 -6.37
N ALA A 228 6.42 9.46 -5.83
CA ALA A 228 7.73 8.81 -5.95
C ALA A 228 7.96 7.84 -4.78
N LEU A 229 8.65 6.71 -5.00
CA LEU A 229 9.06 5.86 -3.88
C LEU A 229 10.16 6.59 -3.08
N PRO A 230 10.05 6.70 -1.74
CA PRO A 230 11.04 7.37 -0.92
C PRO A 230 12.38 6.63 -0.98
N ARG A 231 13.46 7.40 -1.04
CA ARG A 231 14.82 6.88 -0.85
C ARG A 231 15.09 6.70 0.66
N PRO A 232 16.04 5.85 1.08
CA PRO A 232 16.48 5.78 2.47
C PRO A 232 16.83 7.17 3.03
N GLY A 233 16.46 7.47 4.27
CA GLY A 233 16.59 8.80 4.85
C GLY A 233 15.66 9.89 4.27
N THR A 234 14.64 9.56 3.48
CA THR A 234 13.67 10.53 2.94
C THR A 234 12.21 10.13 3.20
N GLU A 235 11.33 11.13 3.19
CA GLU A 235 9.88 11.00 3.38
C GLU A 235 9.15 11.57 2.15
N THR A 236 8.05 10.95 1.74
CA THR A 236 7.22 11.37 0.60
C THR A 236 5.77 11.58 1.03
N GLY A 237 5.19 12.71 0.63
CA GLY A 237 3.78 13.00 0.82
C GLY A 237 2.88 12.21 -0.15
N LEU A 238 1.78 11.68 0.38
CA LEU A 238 0.75 10.92 -0.34
C LEU A 238 -0.58 11.69 -0.24
N GLU A 239 -1.32 11.81 -1.34
CA GLU A 239 -2.72 12.27 -1.34
C GLU A 239 -3.60 11.08 -1.77
N ALA A 240 -4.52 10.65 -0.90
CA ALA A 240 -5.51 9.63 -1.18
C ALA A 240 -6.89 10.27 -1.34
N ARG A 241 -7.57 9.97 -2.45
CA ARG A 241 -8.93 10.41 -2.76
C ARG A 241 -9.91 9.29 -2.46
N LEU A 242 -10.82 9.52 -1.52
CA LEU A 242 -11.85 8.57 -1.13
C LEU A 242 -13.15 8.92 -1.84
N ARG A 243 -13.87 7.92 -2.33
CA ARG A 243 -15.19 8.05 -2.94
C ARG A 243 -16.10 6.96 -2.44
N ASP A 244 -17.39 7.27 -2.27
CA ASP A 244 -18.44 6.27 -2.08
C ASP A 244 -18.28 5.38 -0.84
N VAL A 245 -17.46 5.81 0.14
CA VAL A 245 -17.16 5.05 1.36
C VAL A 245 -18.40 4.95 2.23
N ALA A 246 -18.83 3.73 2.52
CA ALA A 246 -20.04 3.42 3.26
C ALA A 246 -19.84 3.74 4.76
N LEU A 247 -20.60 4.72 5.25
CA LEU A 247 -20.47 5.24 6.61
C LEU A 247 -20.92 4.21 7.67
N GLU A 248 -21.84 3.32 7.30
CA GLU A 248 -22.21 2.13 8.06
C GLU A 248 -21.06 1.12 8.23
N GLN A 249 -20.10 1.04 7.30
CA GLN A 249 -18.92 0.17 7.45
C GLN A 249 -17.83 0.78 8.35
N LEU A 250 -17.88 2.10 8.58
CA LEU A 250 -17.06 2.78 9.58
C LEU A 250 -17.61 2.63 11.00
N ALA A 251 -18.80 2.04 11.20
CA ALA A 251 -19.44 1.93 12.51
C ALA A 251 -18.56 1.31 13.63
N PRO A 252 -17.70 0.29 13.39
CA PRO A 252 -16.78 -0.22 14.41
C PRO A 252 -15.72 0.79 14.89
N LEU A 253 -15.51 1.89 14.14
CA LEU A 253 -14.55 2.95 14.43
C LEU A 253 -15.21 4.20 15.05
N LEU A 254 -16.54 4.21 15.18
CA LEU A 254 -17.28 5.36 15.71
C LEU A 254 -17.32 5.37 17.24
N PRO A 255 -17.37 6.56 17.88
CA PRO A 255 -17.57 6.66 19.33
C PRO A 255 -18.89 6.03 19.75
N ALA A 256 -18.92 5.39 20.93
CA ALA A 256 -20.11 4.75 21.51
C ALA A 256 -21.31 5.71 21.76
N ALA A 257 -21.11 7.03 21.62
CA ALA A 257 -22.17 8.04 21.58
C ALA A 257 -23.00 8.02 20.27
N VAL A 258 -22.63 7.19 19.29
CA VAL A 258 -23.34 7.03 18.01
C VAL A 258 -23.91 5.61 17.91
N GLN A 259 -25.24 5.50 17.79
CA GLN A 259 -25.94 4.21 17.77
C GLN A 259 -25.95 3.58 16.38
N SER A 260 -26.14 4.39 15.34
CA SER A 260 -26.18 3.95 13.95
C SER A 260 -25.93 5.11 13.01
N VAL A 261 -25.31 4.84 11.86
CA VAL A 261 -25.11 5.80 10.78
C VAL A 261 -25.26 5.08 9.44
N GLN A 262 -25.73 5.81 8.43
CA GLN A 262 -25.88 5.35 7.05
C GLN A 262 -25.49 6.49 6.10
N GLY A 263 -24.91 6.18 4.95
CA GLY A 263 -24.63 7.16 3.89
C GLY A 263 -23.24 7.00 3.27
N ARG A 264 -22.85 7.90 2.38
CA ARG A 264 -21.56 7.82 1.67
C ARG A 264 -20.66 9.02 1.93
N LEU A 265 -19.37 8.75 2.13
CA LEU A 265 -18.31 9.74 2.29
C LEU A 265 -17.44 9.82 1.02
N HIS A 266 -17.05 11.05 0.68
CA HIS A 266 -16.07 11.37 -0.35
C HIS A 266 -15.08 12.38 0.22
N GLY A 267 -13.85 12.44 -0.27
CA GLY A 267 -12.89 13.43 0.22
C GLY A 267 -11.44 13.12 -0.07
N THR A 268 -10.55 13.78 0.67
CA THR A 268 -9.10 13.67 0.52
C THR A 268 -8.43 13.49 1.87
N VAL A 269 -7.55 12.50 1.98
CA VAL A 269 -6.69 12.28 3.15
C VAL A 269 -5.24 12.36 2.68
N THR A 270 -4.42 13.14 3.38
CA THR A 270 -2.97 13.13 3.17
C THR A 270 -2.30 12.16 4.14
N ALA A 271 -1.16 11.63 3.74
CA ALA A 271 -0.26 10.85 4.59
C ALA A 271 1.19 11.17 4.20
N ALA A 272 2.13 10.79 5.06
CA ALA A 272 3.56 10.85 4.77
C ALA A 272 4.13 9.43 4.91
N TRP A 273 5.02 9.03 3.99
CA TRP A 273 5.65 7.71 4.01
C TRP A 273 7.16 7.82 3.92
N SER A 274 7.85 7.17 4.86
CA SER A 274 9.31 6.97 4.84
C SER A 274 9.64 5.48 4.96
N ALA A 275 10.79 5.07 4.41
CA ALA A 275 11.24 3.68 4.50
C ALA A 275 11.53 3.22 5.95
N GLU A 276 11.90 4.14 6.83
CA GLU A 276 12.29 3.86 8.21
C GLU A 276 11.13 4.02 9.21
N GLY A 277 10.27 5.04 9.01
CA GLY A 277 9.16 5.37 9.92
C GLY A 277 7.80 4.76 9.53
N GLY A 278 7.70 4.14 8.35
CA GLY A 278 6.44 3.62 7.83
C GLY A 278 5.47 4.72 7.40
N LEU A 279 4.17 4.40 7.37
CA LEU A 279 3.10 5.30 6.97
C LEU A 279 2.60 6.13 8.17
N ARG A 280 2.63 7.45 8.05
CA ARG A 280 2.19 8.40 9.07
C ARG A 280 0.95 9.16 8.55
N PRO A 281 -0.18 9.21 9.30
CA PRO A 281 -1.35 9.96 8.87
C PRO A 281 -1.05 11.47 8.84
N GLY A 282 -1.46 12.13 7.77
CA GLY A 282 -1.45 13.59 7.66
C GLY A 282 -2.83 14.17 7.97
N THR A 283 -3.07 15.40 7.53
CA THR A 283 -4.39 16.03 7.61
C THR A 283 -5.33 15.45 6.55
N GLY A 284 -6.63 15.42 6.85
CA GLY A 284 -7.65 14.95 5.93
C GLY A 284 -8.94 15.74 6.06
N GLY A 285 -9.78 15.60 5.05
CA GLY A 285 -11.14 16.12 5.00
C GLY A 285 -12.03 15.14 4.25
N LEU A 286 -12.88 14.45 5.00
CA LEU A 286 -14.01 13.68 4.46
C LEU A 286 -15.25 14.55 4.53
N VAL A 287 -16.10 14.49 3.51
CA VAL A 287 -17.34 15.27 3.36
C VAL A 287 -18.44 14.32 2.87
N ILE A 288 -19.68 14.57 3.30
CA ILE A 288 -20.86 13.85 2.83
C ILE A 288 -21.34 14.47 1.51
N THR A 289 -21.64 13.63 0.52
CA THR A 289 -22.33 14.08 -0.71
C THR A 289 -23.80 14.35 -0.39
N PRO A 290 -24.37 15.54 -0.68
CA PRO A 290 -25.77 15.86 -0.38
C PRO A 290 -26.77 14.89 -1.03
N GLU A 291 -26.39 14.30 -2.16
CA GLU A 291 -27.18 13.30 -2.90
C GLU A 291 -27.32 11.95 -2.17
N ALA A 292 -26.41 11.65 -1.23
CA ALA A 292 -26.33 10.34 -0.55
C ALA A 292 -27.21 10.23 0.71
N ASN A 293 -27.96 11.28 1.08
CA ASN A 293 -28.90 11.31 2.22
C ASN A 293 -28.36 10.66 3.51
N ALA A 294 -27.17 11.07 3.96
CA ALA A 294 -26.57 10.50 5.16
C ALA A 294 -27.45 10.75 6.40
N SER A 295 -27.63 9.71 7.22
CA SER A 295 -28.42 9.79 8.45
C SER A 295 -27.70 9.14 9.63
N MET A 296 -27.94 9.69 10.82
CA MET A 296 -27.25 9.34 12.06
C MET A 296 -28.25 9.27 13.22
N ARG A 297 -28.02 8.37 14.18
CA ARG A 297 -28.67 8.37 15.49
C ARG A 297 -27.63 8.35 16.60
N LEU A 298 -27.82 9.19 17.60
CA LEU A 298 -27.02 9.14 18.82
C LEU A 298 -27.41 7.94 19.68
N ALA A 299 -26.48 7.42 20.45
CA ALA A 299 -26.79 6.52 21.56
C ALA A 299 -27.37 7.34 22.73
N PRO A 300 -28.32 6.82 23.52
CA PRO A 300 -28.95 7.57 24.61
C PRO A 300 -27.93 8.11 25.62
N ALA A 301 -27.74 9.44 25.64
CA ALA A 301 -26.72 10.12 26.43
C ALA A 301 -27.32 11.26 27.28
N PRO A 302 -28.04 10.95 28.39
CA PRO A 302 -28.81 11.93 29.15
C PRO A 302 -27.98 13.15 29.59
N GLY A 303 -28.42 14.34 29.19
CA GLY A 303 -27.77 15.62 29.48
C GLY A 303 -26.73 16.10 28.45
N PHE A 304 -26.39 15.32 27.42
CA PHE A 304 -25.36 15.69 26.43
C PHE A 304 -25.71 16.94 25.60
N LEU A 305 -26.97 17.08 25.16
CA LEU A 305 -27.48 18.27 24.46
C LEU A 305 -28.32 19.16 25.38
N THR A 306 -29.03 18.54 26.33
CA THR A 306 -30.00 19.22 27.20
C THR A 306 -29.38 19.84 28.46
N GLY A 307 -28.17 19.46 28.86
CA GLY A 307 -27.56 19.80 30.16
C GLY A 307 -27.31 21.30 30.40
N HIS A 308 -27.26 22.11 29.36
CA HIS A 308 -27.12 23.57 29.45
C HIS A 308 -28.38 24.36 29.08
N MET A 309 -29.50 23.69 28.78
CA MET A 309 -30.74 24.35 28.34
C MET A 309 -31.89 24.16 29.34
N GLN A 310 -32.63 25.24 29.61
CA GLN A 310 -33.78 25.18 30.50
C GLN A 310 -34.97 24.49 29.80
N ALA A 311 -35.54 23.47 30.45
CA ALA A 311 -36.75 22.78 29.98
C ALA A 311 -38.02 23.68 29.99
N ARG A 312 -38.01 24.77 30.76
CA ARG A 312 -39.10 25.74 30.82
C ARG A 312 -38.56 27.17 30.77
N ILE A 313 -39.10 27.97 29.87
CA ILE A 313 -38.80 29.39 29.73
C ILE A 313 -39.49 30.14 30.87
N THR A 314 -38.70 30.73 31.78
CA THR A 314 -39.20 31.42 32.96
C THR A 314 -39.19 32.93 32.73
N TRP A 315 -40.33 33.45 32.26
CA TRP A 315 -40.54 34.86 31.90
C TRP A 315 -40.96 35.76 33.07
N LEU A 316 -41.12 35.19 34.27
CA LEU A 316 -41.45 35.89 35.51
C LEU A 316 -40.29 35.83 36.51
N PRO A 317 -40.01 36.91 37.26
CA PRO A 317 -38.95 36.91 38.27
C PRO A 317 -39.06 35.79 39.30
N ALA A 318 -37.90 35.21 39.68
CA ALA A 318 -37.83 34.07 40.59
C ALA A 318 -38.47 34.31 41.97
N TRP A 319 -38.57 35.57 42.43
CA TRP A 319 -39.22 35.92 43.70
C TRP A 319 -40.74 35.64 43.72
N LEU A 320 -41.38 35.48 42.54
CA LEU A 320 -42.77 35.03 42.44
C LEU A 320 -42.94 33.50 42.67
N GLY A 321 -41.84 32.77 42.88
CA GLY A 321 -41.83 31.39 43.38
C GLY A 321 -42.72 30.44 42.59
N MET A 322 -43.73 29.86 43.26
CA MET A 322 -44.66 28.91 42.62
C MET A 322 -45.45 29.53 41.46
N ILE A 323 -45.74 30.84 41.46
CA ILE A 323 -46.49 31.50 40.38
C ILE A 323 -45.62 31.54 39.11
N ALA A 324 -44.35 31.97 39.24
CA ALA A 324 -43.40 31.94 38.12
C ALA A 324 -43.21 30.52 37.57
N ARG A 325 -43.13 29.51 38.45
CA ARG A 325 -42.99 28.11 38.04
C ARG A 325 -44.22 27.59 37.30
N ARG A 326 -45.44 27.92 37.76
CA ARG A 326 -46.70 27.47 37.16
C ARG A 326 -47.03 28.14 35.82
N LEU A 327 -46.54 29.35 35.59
CA LEU A 327 -46.72 30.11 34.35
C LEU A 327 -45.56 29.95 33.35
N SER A 328 -44.42 29.37 33.77
CA SER A 328 -43.30 29.08 32.86
C SER A 328 -43.74 28.16 31.70
N VAL A 329 -43.42 28.57 30.48
CA VAL A 329 -43.80 27.85 29.25
C VAL A 329 -42.79 26.74 28.98
N GLU A 330 -43.21 25.56 28.52
CA GLU A 330 -42.29 24.52 28.06
C GLU A 330 -41.41 25.04 26.91
N ASN A 331 -40.14 24.65 26.91
CA ASN A 331 -39.20 25.02 25.86
C ASN A 331 -39.26 23.96 24.73
N PRO A 332 -39.89 24.23 23.56
CA PRO A 332 -40.06 23.21 22.53
C PRO A 332 -38.72 22.77 21.88
N ALA A 333 -37.65 23.54 22.05
CA ALA A 333 -36.32 23.09 21.67
C ALA A 333 -35.74 22.05 22.65
N TYR A 334 -36.18 22.04 23.92
CA TYR A 334 -35.68 21.10 24.94
C TYR A 334 -36.14 19.68 24.64
N ASP A 335 -37.44 19.49 24.37
CA ASP A 335 -37.99 18.19 24.02
C ASP A 335 -37.40 17.68 22.69
N ALA A 336 -37.24 18.56 21.70
CA ALA A 336 -36.58 18.24 20.44
C ALA A 336 -35.11 17.81 20.62
N LEU A 337 -34.32 18.52 21.44
CA LEU A 337 -32.94 18.10 21.76
C LEU A 337 -32.93 16.81 22.59
N SER A 338 -33.89 16.60 23.49
CA SER A 338 -34.00 15.38 24.29
C SER A 338 -34.32 14.15 23.42
N ASP A 339 -35.22 14.26 22.44
CA ASP A 339 -35.51 13.16 21.51
C ASP A 339 -34.32 12.82 20.58
N ILE A 340 -33.48 13.80 20.25
CA ILE A 340 -32.21 13.59 19.53
C ILE A 340 -31.17 12.91 20.44
N GLU A 341 -30.99 13.42 21.65
CA GLU A 341 -30.09 12.92 22.69
C GLU A 341 -30.41 11.47 23.13
N MET A 342 -31.70 11.10 23.08
CA MET A 342 -32.20 9.75 23.37
C MET A 342 -32.24 8.83 22.14
N GLY A 343 -31.71 9.27 20.99
CA GLY A 343 -31.64 8.48 19.75
C GLY A 343 -32.99 8.21 19.06
N ARG A 344 -34.08 8.85 19.51
CA ARG A 344 -35.44 8.68 18.97
C ARG A 344 -35.60 9.39 17.63
N THR A 345 -35.05 10.60 17.54
CA THR A 345 -35.06 11.42 16.31
C THR A 345 -33.75 11.21 15.55
N ALA A 346 -33.88 10.76 14.29
CA ALA A 346 -32.74 10.66 13.39
C ALA A 346 -32.28 12.06 12.92
N LEU A 347 -30.97 12.21 12.79
CA LEU A 347 -30.31 13.40 12.28
C LEU A 347 -29.90 13.16 10.81
N ALA A 348 -30.40 13.98 9.90
CA ALA A 348 -29.88 14.05 8.53
C ALA A 348 -28.59 14.89 8.55
N VAL A 349 -27.47 14.31 8.11
CA VAL A 349 -26.14 14.92 8.27
C VAL A 349 -25.80 15.73 7.02
N ASP A 350 -25.78 17.05 7.15
CA ASP A 350 -25.50 17.97 6.04
C ASP A 350 -24.00 18.15 5.80
N GLN A 351 -23.18 18.06 6.85
CA GLN A 351 -21.72 18.06 6.76
C GLN A 351 -21.11 17.23 7.89
N LEU A 352 -20.22 16.31 7.52
CA LEU A 352 -19.23 15.70 8.41
C LEU A 352 -17.87 16.32 8.05
N GLU A 353 -17.00 16.50 9.03
CA GLU A 353 -15.58 16.80 8.83
C GLU A 353 -14.75 16.02 9.87
N VAL A 354 -13.78 15.24 9.40
CA VAL A 354 -12.88 14.43 10.26
C VAL A 354 -11.46 14.92 10.09
N ARG A 355 -10.88 15.49 11.15
CA ARG A 355 -9.47 15.93 11.20
C ARG A 355 -8.66 14.98 12.09
N LEU A 356 -7.54 14.49 11.57
CA LEU A 356 -6.57 13.70 12.32
C LEU A 356 -5.50 14.63 12.90
N ASN A 357 -5.25 14.54 14.20
CA ASN A 357 -4.29 15.35 14.94
C ASN A 357 -3.23 14.42 15.57
N PRO A 358 -2.15 14.06 14.86
CA PRO A 358 -1.14 13.14 15.37
C PRO A 358 -0.46 13.63 16.66
N ASP A 359 -0.22 14.94 16.77
CA ASP A 359 0.57 15.58 17.83
C ASP A 359 -0.30 16.54 18.69
N GLY A 360 -1.49 16.10 19.09
CA GLY A 360 -2.45 16.92 19.86
C GLY A 360 -2.02 17.20 21.31
N PRO A 361 -2.43 18.35 21.90
CA PRO A 361 -2.09 18.69 23.29
C PRO A 361 -2.72 17.76 24.33
N ASP A 362 -3.81 17.08 23.98
CA ASP A 362 -4.54 16.14 24.85
C ASP A 362 -3.91 14.72 24.87
N GLY A 363 -2.86 14.47 24.10
CA GLY A 363 -2.17 13.18 24.03
C GLY A 363 -1.86 12.72 22.60
N ALA A 364 -1.15 11.58 22.50
CA ALA A 364 -0.71 11.04 21.22
C ALA A 364 -1.90 10.60 20.34
N ARG A 365 -1.91 11.08 19.08
CA ARG A 365 -2.82 10.69 17.99
C ARG A 365 -4.31 10.81 18.35
N SER A 366 -4.89 12.01 18.34
CA SER A 366 -6.33 12.22 18.49
C SER A 366 -7.04 12.48 17.14
N ALA A 367 -8.37 12.35 17.10
CA ALA A 367 -9.17 12.78 15.96
C ALA A 367 -10.31 13.71 16.39
N THR A 368 -10.51 14.81 15.67
CA THR A 368 -11.60 15.74 15.88
C THR A 368 -12.65 15.53 14.80
N VAL A 369 -13.85 15.08 15.20
CA VAL A 369 -14.99 14.86 14.32
C VAL A 369 -16.00 15.99 14.54
N ALA A 370 -16.07 16.93 13.60
CA ALA A 370 -17.11 17.95 13.59
C ALA A 370 -18.31 17.47 12.77
N VAL A 371 -19.50 17.52 13.34
CA VAL A 371 -20.74 17.11 12.69
C VAL A 371 -21.73 18.26 12.68
N VAL A 372 -22.31 18.52 11.51
CA VAL A 372 -23.45 19.40 11.28
C VAL A 372 -24.58 18.55 10.73
N ALA A 373 -25.70 18.55 11.44
CA ALA A 373 -26.87 17.78 11.07
C ALA A 373 -28.16 18.50 11.46
N ARG A 374 -29.29 18.06 10.90
CA ARG A 374 -30.62 18.59 11.21
C ARG A 374 -31.63 17.47 11.51
N PRO A 375 -32.67 17.71 12.33
CA PRO A 375 -33.66 16.68 12.63
C PRO A 375 -34.41 16.24 11.37
N ALA A 376 -34.39 14.95 11.06
CA ALA A 376 -34.95 14.42 9.81
C ALA A 376 -36.48 14.61 9.68
N THR A 377 -37.18 14.81 10.80
CA THR A 377 -38.62 15.08 10.88
C THR A 377 -39.02 16.54 10.64
N GLY A 378 -38.07 17.48 10.70
CA GLY A 378 -38.34 18.91 10.76
C GLY A 378 -38.87 19.36 12.13
N GLY A 379 -38.41 20.50 12.64
CA GLY A 379 -38.81 20.98 13.97
C GLY A 379 -38.18 22.31 14.34
N VAL A 380 -38.37 22.73 15.60
CA VAL A 380 -37.89 24.03 16.14
C VAL A 380 -36.36 24.14 16.16
N VAL A 381 -35.66 22.99 16.17
CA VAL A 381 -34.20 22.93 16.02
C VAL A 381 -33.86 22.77 14.54
N GLU A 382 -33.50 23.86 13.85
CA GLU A 382 -33.16 23.81 12.42
C GLU A 382 -31.85 23.06 12.14
N LYS A 383 -30.88 23.17 13.05
CA LYS A 383 -29.52 22.64 12.89
C LYS A 383 -28.88 22.38 14.25
N VAL A 384 -28.20 21.24 14.37
CA VAL A 384 -27.36 20.84 15.49
C VAL A 384 -25.92 20.76 14.97
N SER A 385 -24.98 21.34 15.72
CA SER A 385 -23.55 21.21 15.44
C SER A 385 -22.82 20.77 16.71
N PHE A 386 -22.04 19.70 16.63
CA PHE A 386 -21.21 19.23 17.72
C PHE A 386 -19.84 18.76 17.24
N THR A 387 -18.86 18.85 18.14
CA THR A 387 -17.47 18.44 17.88
C THR A 387 -17.11 17.35 18.88
N ILE A 388 -16.84 16.14 18.38
CA ILE A 388 -16.36 15.03 19.20
C ILE A 388 -14.84 14.98 19.08
N ASN A 389 -14.13 15.18 20.20
CA ASN A 389 -12.73 14.82 20.31
C ASN A 389 -12.63 13.33 20.66
N VAL A 390 -12.18 12.52 19.71
CA VAL A 390 -11.88 11.11 19.88
C VAL A 390 -10.47 11.00 20.47
N ALA A 391 -10.41 11.00 21.80
CA ALA A 391 -9.21 10.73 22.58
C ALA A 391 -9.21 9.26 23.02
N GLY A 392 -8.16 8.52 22.69
CA GLY A 392 -8.02 7.09 22.94
C GLY A 392 -6.93 6.47 22.06
N PRO A 393 -6.67 5.15 22.17
CA PRO A 393 -5.64 4.47 21.38
C PRO A 393 -6.07 4.28 19.91
N LEU A 394 -6.08 5.39 19.18
CA LEU A 394 -6.10 5.43 17.71
C LEU A 394 -4.95 4.61 17.10
N GLU A 395 -3.94 4.22 17.90
CA GLU A 395 -3.03 3.10 17.61
C GLU A 395 -3.69 1.91 16.90
N GLN A 396 -4.88 1.44 17.31
CA GLN A 396 -5.49 0.28 16.65
C GLN A 396 -5.92 0.57 15.19
N VAL A 397 -6.24 1.83 14.87
CA VAL A 397 -6.63 2.29 13.52
C VAL A 397 -5.42 2.85 12.75
N LEU A 398 -4.35 3.23 13.43
CA LEU A 398 -3.13 3.83 12.87
C LEU A 398 -1.93 2.86 12.84
N ARG A 399 -2.09 1.64 13.36
CA ARG A 399 -1.23 0.47 13.08
C ARG A 399 -1.32 0.00 11.62
N LEU A 400 -2.20 0.59 10.81
CA LEU A 400 -2.25 0.48 9.33
C LEU A 400 -0.92 0.86 8.61
N GLY A 401 0.13 1.28 9.31
CA GLY A 401 1.48 1.30 8.75
C GLY A 401 2.61 1.85 9.63
N SER A 402 2.40 2.07 10.93
CA SER A 402 3.46 2.54 11.84
C SER A 402 3.39 1.93 13.24
N GLU A 403 4.18 0.86 13.50
CA GLU A 403 5.03 0.70 14.69
C GLU A 403 5.71 -0.68 14.72
N GLY A 404 7.03 -0.70 14.49
CA GLY A 404 7.83 -1.92 14.49
C GLY A 404 9.12 -1.80 15.28
N LYS A 405 9.03 -1.81 16.63
CA LYS A 405 10.08 -2.23 17.62
C LYS A 405 9.71 -1.81 19.05
N VAL A 406 8.80 -2.54 19.70
CA VAL A 406 8.66 -2.45 21.18
C VAL A 406 9.73 -3.35 21.82
N ARG A 407 10.85 -2.78 22.24
CA ARG A 407 11.90 -3.50 22.97
C ARG A 407 11.73 -3.30 24.48
N VAL A 408 10.81 -4.06 25.10
CA VAL A 408 10.65 -4.04 26.56
C VAL A 408 11.88 -4.66 27.23
N GLN A 409 12.82 -3.81 27.64
CA GLN A 409 13.97 -4.24 28.43
C GLN A 409 13.60 -4.21 29.92
N MET A 410 12.91 -5.26 30.39
CA MET A 410 12.78 -5.49 31.82
C MET A 410 14.16 -5.83 32.39
N GLY A 411 14.63 -5.05 33.36
CA GLY A 411 15.90 -5.30 34.04
C GLY A 411 15.76 -6.34 35.14
N THR A 412 16.86 -7.03 35.43
CA THR A 412 17.07 -7.73 36.69
C THR A 412 18.20 -7.03 37.44
N ASN A 413 17.92 -6.58 38.66
CA ASN A 413 18.98 -6.20 39.60
C ASN A 413 19.62 -7.47 40.15
N GLU A 414 20.95 -7.54 40.12
CA GLU A 414 21.82 -8.15 41.13
C GLU A 414 23.22 -7.51 41.03
#